data_AF-A0A8S3DGT4-F1
#
_entry.id   AF-A0A8S3DGT4-F1
#
_cell.length_a   1.000
_cell.length_b   1.000
_cell.length_c   1.000
_cell.angle_alpha   90.00
_cell.angle_beta   90.00
_cell.angle_gamma   90.00
#
_symmetry.space_group_name_H-M   'P 1'
#
loop_
_entity.id
_entity.type
_entity.pdbx_description
1 polymer ?
#
loop_
_entity_poly.entity_id
_entity_poly.type
_entity_poly.pdbx_seq_one_letter_code
_entity_poly.pdbx_strand_id
1 'polypeptide(L)'
;MKQRNEYDELKKKLDKTNREMTAVKERFNRQANELEDKLKLIKDKDSASRQLEDELTNSRKELELTKQRLQQIEEDKHAQLSHSESTTNYLERRIHELDKTIHQLSVEKQQIMLKYDRELTDLRETYENQVTLCKEEMQHELDRLTEHYQQLSSDEQTRARTKLQLREKELRQEFETEKTNLLAQWTNEVNLSKTEHKEVNQQLNQLKENYTKQIDELKQQLNDNENEYSIIQKQF
;
A
#
# COMPACT_ATOMS: atom_id res chain seq x y z
N MET A 1 -92.95 74.65 -63.85
CA MET A 1 -92.83 73.19 -63.53
C MET A 1 -91.44 72.60 -63.81
N LYS A 2 -90.67 73.05 -64.82
CA LYS A 2 -89.32 72.52 -65.12
C LYS A 2 -88.28 72.66 -63.98
N GLN A 3 -88.22 73.81 -63.31
CA GLN A 3 -87.27 74.05 -62.21
C GLN A 3 -87.49 73.18 -60.95
N ARG A 4 -88.71 72.64 -60.74
CA ARG A 4 -89.05 71.80 -59.59
C ARG A 4 -88.54 70.36 -59.78
N ASN A 5 -88.60 69.86 -61.02
CA ASN A 5 -88.08 68.52 -61.37
C ASN A 5 -86.54 68.48 -61.35
N GLU A 6 -85.86 69.54 -61.79
CA GLU A 6 -84.39 69.65 -61.73
C GLU A 6 -83.89 69.71 -60.28
N TYR A 7 -84.61 70.41 -59.39
CA TYR A 7 -84.29 70.44 -57.96
C TYR A 7 -84.48 69.07 -57.29
N ASP A 8 -85.57 68.35 -57.59
CA ASP A 8 -85.83 67.01 -57.04
C ASP A 8 -84.83 65.96 -57.54
N GLU A 9 -84.37 66.07 -58.80
CA GLU A 9 -83.27 65.23 -59.32
C GLU A 9 -81.92 65.56 -58.67
N LEU A 10 -81.60 66.85 -58.48
CA LEU A 10 -80.39 67.29 -57.80
C LEU A 10 -80.39 66.86 -56.33
N LYS A 11 -81.53 66.94 -55.64
CA LYS A 11 -81.68 66.49 -54.26
C LYS A 11 -81.55 64.97 -54.14
N LYS A 12 -82.14 64.19 -55.05
CA LYS A 12 -81.94 62.73 -55.10
C LYS A 12 -80.49 62.35 -55.38
N LYS A 13 -79.80 63.07 -56.27
CA LYS A 13 -78.36 62.86 -56.51
C LYS A 13 -77.57 63.19 -55.25
N LEU A 14 -77.81 64.34 -54.62
CA LEU A 14 -77.13 64.74 -53.38
C LEU A 14 -77.36 63.72 -52.25
N ASP A 15 -78.59 63.24 -52.05
CA ASP A 15 -78.92 62.24 -51.04
C ASP A 15 -78.26 60.89 -51.34
N LYS A 16 -78.19 60.50 -52.62
CA LYS A 16 -77.48 59.28 -53.06
C LYS A 16 -75.98 59.42 -52.83
N THR A 17 -75.37 60.53 -53.23
CA THR A 17 -73.95 60.81 -53.01
C THR A 17 -73.63 60.88 -51.52
N ASN A 18 -74.51 61.46 -50.69
CA ASN A 18 -74.34 61.49 -49.24
C ASN A 18 -74.43 60.09 -48.63
N ARG A 19 -75.35 59.23 -49.07
CA ARG A 19 -75.42 57.82 -48.61
C ARG A 19 -74.19 57.03 -49.03
N GLU A 20 -73.73 57.20 -50.27
CA GLU A 20 -72.51 56.58 -50.78
C GLU A 20 -71.29 57.07 -50.00
N MET A 21 -71.20 58.36 -49.73
CA MET A 21 -70.12 58.96 -48.93
C MET A 21 -70.15 58.49 -47.47
N THR A 22 -71.33 58.31 -46.86
CA THR A 22 -71.47 57.72 -45.52
C THR A 22 -71.05 56.24 -45.51
N ALA A 23 -71.46 55.46 -46.50
CA ALA A 23 -71.06 54.05 -46.63
C ALA A 23 -69.55 53.89 -46.87
N VAL A 24 -68.94 54.79 -47.66
CA VAL A 24 -67.50 54.85 -47.86
C VAL A 24 -66.79 55.21 -46.55
N LYS A 25 -67.29 56.20 -45.79
CA LYS A 25 -66.74 56.55 -44.47
C LYS A 25 -66.82 55.39 -43.48
N GLU A 26 -67.95 54.68 -43.43
CA GLU A 26 -68.10 53.52 -42.56
C GLU A 26 -67.14 52.38 -42.94
N ARG A 27 -66.94 52.13 -44.24
CA ARG A 27 -65.94 51.15 -44.70
C ARG A 27 -64.51 51.57 -44.35
N PHE A 28 -64.17 52.84 -44.55
CA PHE A 28 -62.86 53.39 -44.18
C PHE A 28 -62.60 53.25 -42.68
N ASN A 29 -63.58 53.59 -41.85
CA ASN A 29 -63.47 53.44 -40.40
C ASN A 29 -63.30 51.97 -39.97
N ARG A 30 -64.00 51.02 -40.61
CA ARG A 30 -63.80 49.59 -40.33
C ARG A 30 -62.40 49.13 -40.72
N GLN A 31 -61.90 49.53 -41.89
CA GLN A 31 -60.53 49.20 -42.31
C GLN A 31 -59.47 49.84 -41.41
N ALA A 32 -59.71 51.07 -40.94
CA ALA A 32 -58.81 51.73 -39.99
C ALA A 32 -58.75 50.96 -38.66
N ASN A 33 -59.90 50.55 -38.11
CA ASN A 33 -59.96 49.75 -36.89
C ASN A 33 -59.29 48.38 -37.06
N GLU A 34 -59.53 47.68 -38.18
CA GLU A 34 -58.85 46.40 -38.47
C GLU A 34 -57.33 46.54 -38.60
N LEU A 35 -56.85 47.65 -39.16
CA LEU A 35 -55.42 47.94 -39.25
C LEU A 35 -54.83 48.26 -37.87
N GLU A 36 -55.58 48.96 -37.01
CA GLU A 36 -55.18 49.27 -35.64
C GLU A 36 -55.06 48.00 -34.79
N ASP A 37 -56.03 47.07 -34.91
CA ASP A 37 -55.98 45.76 -34.26
C ASP A 37 -54.79 44.91 -34.75
N LYS A 38 -54.51 44.92 -36.06
CA LYS A 38 -53.33 44.24 -36.63
C LYS A 38 -52.02 44.84 -36.13
N LEU A 39 -51.94 46.17 -36.03
CA LEU A 39 -50.78 46.89 -35.49
C LEU A 39 -50.54 46.53 -34.02
N LYS A 40 -51.60 46.42 -33.23
CA LYS A 40 -51.51 45.99 -31.83
C LYS A 40 -51.00 44.55 -31.73
N LEU A 41 -51.55 43.64 -32.53
CA LEU A 41 -51.11 42.24 -32.56
C LEU A 41 -49.63 42.09 -32.96
N ILE A 42 -49.15 42.90 -33.91
CA ILE A 42 -47.72 42.91 -34.30
C ILE A 42 -46.85 43.33 -33.11
N LYS A 43 -47.23 44.41 -32.40
CA LYS A 43 -46.49 44.87 -31.22
C LYS A 43 -46.44 43.81 -30.11
N ASP A 44 -47.56 43.13 -29.87
CA ASP A 44 -47.63 42.06 -28.87
C ASP A 44 -46.73 40.87 -29.26
N LYS A 45 -46.70 40.48 -30.55
CA LYS A 45 -45.81 39.44 -31.08
C LYS A 45 -44.33 39.82 -31.03
N ASP A 46 -44.00 41.06 -31.33
CA ASP A 46 -42.62 41.57 -31.21
C ASP A 46 -42.15 41.55 -29.75
N SER A 47 -43.03 41.92 -28.81
CA SER A 47 -42.76 41.83 -27.38
C SER A 47 -42.50 40.38 -26.94
N ALA A 48 -43.36 39.44 -27.36
CA ALA A 48 -43.19 38.02 -27.06
C ALA A 48 -41.91 37.44 -27.69
N SER A 49 -41.55 37.88 -28.91
CA SER A 49 -40.32 37.43 -29.58
C SER A 49 -39.06 37.87 -28.83
N ARG A 50 -39.04 39.10 -28.30
CA ARG A 50 -37.93 39.58 -27.46
C ARG A 50 -37.82 38.78 -26.16
N GLN A 51 -38.94 38.47 -25.51
CA GLN A 51 -38.95 37.63 -24.31
C GLN A 51 -38.38 36.23 -24.58
N LEU A 52 -38.75 35.60 -25.69
CA LEU A 52 -38.20 34.31 -26.10
C LEU A 52 -36.70 34.38 -26.42
N GLU A 53 -36.22 35.50 -26.98
CA GLU A 53 -34.80 35.71 -27.27
C GLU A 53 -33.98 35.90 -25.99
N ASP A 54 -34.53 36.59 -24.99
CA ASP A 54 -33.96 36.72 -23.65
C ASP A 54 -33.90 35.34 -22.95
N GLU A 55 -34.98 34.56 -23.00
CA GLU A 55 -35.02 33.18 -22.48
C GLU A 55 -34.00 32.27 -23.15
N LEU A 56 -33.91 32.30 -24.49
CA LEU A 56 -32.92 31.54 -25.25
C LEU A 56 -31.49 31.91 -24.83
N THR A 57 -31.24 33.19 -24.60
CA THR A 57 -29.93 33.69 -24.16
C THR A 57 -29.61 33.21 -22.75
N ASN A 58 -30.59 33.20 -21.85
CA ASN A 58 -30.42 32.67 -20.50
C ASN A 58 -30.19 31.16 -20.51
N SER A 59 -30.96 30.39 -21.27
CA SER A 59 -30.74 28.95 -21.41
C SER A 59 -29.38 28.62 -22.01
N ARG A 60 -28.87 29.42 -22.95
CA ARG A 60 -27.49 29.27 -23.48
C ARG A 60 -26.44 29.49 -22.39
N LYS A 61 -26.62 30.50 -21.54
CA LYS A 61 -25.71 30.75 -20.40
C LYS A 61 -25.76 29.61 -19.38
N GLU A 62 -26.95 29.12 -19.05
CA GLU A 62 -27.13 27.98 -18.13
C GLU A 62 -26.50 26.70 -18.69
N LEU A 63 -26.68 26.44 -19.99
CA LEU A 63 -26.04 25.30 -20.65
C LEU A 63 -24.52 25.41 -20.61
N GLU A 64 -23.96 26.59 -20.85
CA GLU A 64 -22.51 26.81 -20.80
C GLU A 64 -21.96 26.62 -19.38
N LEU A 65 -22.64 27.16 -18.37
CA LEU A 65 -22.28 26.93 -16.96
C LEU A 65 -22.37 25.44 -16.59
N THR A 66 -23.35 24.72 -17.14
CA THR A 66 -23.50 23.28 -16.90
C THR A 66 -22.37 22.49 -17.56
N LYS A 67 -21.96 22.85 -18.78
CA LYS A 67 -20.80 22.24 -19.45
C LYS A 67 -19.51 22.46 -18.68
N GLN A 68 -19.27 23.69 -18.21
CA GLN A 68 -18.09 24.00 -17.40
C GLN A 68 -18.07 23.20 -16.10
N ARG A 69 -19.23 23.06 -15.43
CA ARG A 69 -19.35 22.21 -14.23
C ARG A 69 -19.10 20.74 -14.53
N LEU A 70 -19.61 20.20 -15.65
CA LEU A 70 -19.35 18.83 -16.07
C LEU A 70 -17.85 18.59 -16.32
N GLN A 71 -17.19 19.52 -17.02
CA GLN A 71 -15.76 19.42 -17.27
C GLN A 71 -14.95 19.42 -15.97
N GLN A 72 -15.28 20.30 -15.02
CA GLN A 72 -14.62 20.33 -13.71
C GLN A 72 -14.79 18.99 -12.96
N ILE A 73 -15.99 18.41 -13.00
CA ILE A 73 -16.27 17.12 -12.36
C ILE A 73 -15.44 15.99 -13.02
N GLU A 74 -15.30 16.00 -14.35
CA GLU A 74 -14.46 15.04 -15.07
C GLU A 74 -12.97 15.19 -14.71
N GLU A 75 -12.47 16.42 -14.65
CA GLU A 75 -11.08 16.71 -14.25
C GLU A 75 -10.81 16.27 -12.80
N ASP A 76 -11.73 16.57 -11.88
CA ASP A 76 -11.63 16.15 -10.47
C ASP A 76 -11.68 14.63 -10.34
N LYS A 77 -12.57 13.94 -11.09
CA LYS A 77 -12.64 12.47 -11.13
C LYS A 77 -11.33 11.88 -11.61
N HIS A 78 -10.78 12.39 -12.71
CA HIS A 78 -9.50 11.91 -13.24
C HIS A 78 -8.35 12.11 -12.25
N ALA A 79 -8.30 13.26 -11.57
CA ALA A 79 -7.28 13.53 -10.55
C ALA A 79 -7.38 12.55 -9.37
N GLN A 80 -8.59 12.27 -8.88
CA GLN A 80 -8.82 11.32 -7.79
C GLN A 80 -8.42 9.88 -8.17
N LEU A 81 -8.82 9.42 -9.35
CA LEU A 81 -8.44 8.08 -9.84
C LEU A 81 -6.93 7.96 -10.01
N SER A 82 -6.27 8.96 -10.59
CA SER A 82 -4.82 8.96 -10.77
C SER A 82 -4.07 8.96 -9.43
N HIS A 83 -4.56 9.72 -8.44
CA HIS A 83 -3.97 9.72 -7.11
C HIS A 83 -4.08 8.36 -6.43
N SER A 84 -5.27 7.75 -6.48
CA SER A 84 -5.52 6.45 -5.88
C SER A 84 -4.69 5.34 -6.55
N GLU A 85 -4.54 5.34 -7.87
CA GLU A 85 -3.63 4.42 -8.59
C GLU A 85 -2.17 4.58 -8.15
N SER A 86 -1.70 5.82 -7.99
CA SER A 86 -0.35 6.08 -7.49
C SER A 86 -0.15 5.54 -6.08
N THR A 87 -1.15 5.69 -5.21
CA THR A 87 -1.13 5.18 -3.83
C THR A 87 -1.12 3.65 -3.80
N THR A 88 -1.95 2.99 -4.61
CA THR A 88 -1.94 1.52 -4.77
C THR A 88 -0.55 1.03 -5.17
N ASN A 89 0.03 1.60 -6.24
CA ASN A 89 1.36 1.24 -6.72
C ASN A 89 2.45 1.42 -5.66
N TYR A 90 2.36 2.48 -4.85
CA TYR A 90 3.30 2.73 -3.76
C TYR A 90 3.17 1.67 -2.66
N LEU A 91 1.95 1.37 -2.22
CA LEU A 91 1.67 0.39 -1.16
C LEU A 91 2.10 -1.01 -1.58
N GLU A 92 1.79 -1.44 -2.81
CA GLU A 92 2.22 -2.73 -3.35
C GLU A 92 3.74 -2.88 -3.36
N ARG A 93 4.46 -1.84 -3.83
CA ARG A 93 5.94 -1.83 -3.81
C ARG A 93 6.47 -1.95 -2.39
N ARG A 94 5.88 -1.20 -1.45
CA ARG A 94 6.32 -1.19 -0.06
C ARG A 94 6.11 -2.54 0.62
N ILE A 95 4.96 -3.18 0.38
CA ILE A 95 4.69 -4.55 0.84
C ILE A 95 5.74 -5.51 0.28
N HIS A 96 6.01 -5.44 -1.03
CA HIS A 96 6.98 -6.31 -1.68
C HIS A 96 8.41 -6.16 -1.11
N GLU A 97 8.85 -4.92 -0.83
CA GLU A 97 10.14 -4.65 -0.19
C GLU A 97 10.25 -5.25 1.21
N LEU A 98 9.18 -5.16 2.01
CA LEU A 98 9.13 -5.74 3.35
C LEU A 98 9.12 -7.27 3.28
N ASP A 99 8.36 -7.87 2.36
CA ASP A 99 8.38 -9.32 2.13
C ASP A 99 9.79 -9.83 1.78
N LYS A 100 10.50 -9.10 0.91
CA LYS A 100 11.90 -9.39 0.57
C LYS A 100 12.81 -9.32 1.80
N THR A 101 12.60 -8.33 2.66
CA THR A 101 13.36 -8.17 3.92
C THR A 101 13.08 -9.34 4.87
N ILE A 102 11.82 -9.75 5.03
CA ILE A 102 11.44 -10.93 5.84
C ILE A 102 12.10 -12.21 5.29
N HIS A 103 12.14 -12.36 3.97
CA HIS A 103 12.81 -13.49 3.34
C HIS A 103 14.31 -13.49 3.66
N GLN A 104 14.99 -12.35 3.51
CA GLN A 104 16.42 -12.21 3.85
C GLN A 104 16.70 -12.55 5.32
N LEU A 105 15.90 -12.04 6.26
CA LEU A 105 16.02 -12.37 7.69
C LEU A 105 15.83 -13.88 7.95
N SER A 106 14.96 -14.54 7.17
CA SER A 106 14.75 -15.98 7.30
C SER A 106 15.97 -16.79 6.82
N VAL A 107 16.65 -16.33 5.77
CA VAL A 107 17.90 -16.92 5.28
C VAL A 107 19.04 -16.69 6.27
N GLU A 108 19.18 -15.46 6.79
CA GLU A 108 20.20 -15.12 7.79
C GLU A 108 20.06 -15.97 9.06
N LYS A 109 18.81 -16.18 9.53
CA LYS A 109 18.51 -17.09 10.63
C LYS A 109 19.01 -18.51 10.38
N GLN A 110 18.80 -19.06 9.18
CA GLN A 110 19.30 -20.39 8.82
C GLN A 110 20.83 -20.43 8.83
N GLN A 111 21.49 -19.39 8.34
CA GLN A 111 22.95 -19.30 8.34
C GLN A 111 23.51 -19.25 9.77
N ILE A 112 22.87 -18.50 10.68
CA ILE A 112 23.26 -18.44 12.09
C ILE A 112 23.11 -19.82 12.75
N MET A 113 22.01 -20.53 12.51
CA MET A 113 21.83 -21.89 13.04
C MET A 113 22.92 -22.85 12.54
N LEU A 114 23.23 -22.82 11.24
CA LEU A 114 24.31 -23.64 10.68
C LEU A 114 25.69 -23.27 11.26
N LYS A 115 25.93 -21.98 11.50
CA LYS A 115 27.17 -21.52 12.14
C LYS A 115 27.27 -22.04 13.57
N TYR A 116 26.17 -21.98 14.33
CA TYR A 116 26.11 -22.51 15.69
C TYR A 116 26.37 -24.02 15.74
N ASP A 117 25.73 -24.79 14.85
CA ASP A 117 25.95 -26.25 14.78
C ASP A 117 27.42 -26.60 14.48
N ARG A 118 28.09 -25.79 13.63
CA ARG A 118 29.53 -25.94 13.36
C ARG A 118 30.37 -25.58 14.58
N GLU A 119 30.11 -24.46 15.23
CA GLU A 119 30.82 -24.04 16.45
C GLU A 119 30.70 -25.12 17.55
N LEU A 120 29.53 -25.73 17.73
CA LEU A 120 29.34 -26.84 18.68
C LEU A 120 30.13 -28.10 18.29
N THR A 121 30.25 -28.38 17.00
CA THR A 121 31.03 -29.51 16.49
C THR A 121 32.52 -29.28 16.75
N ASP A 122 33.04 -28.11 16.42
CA ASP A 122 34.45 -27.72 16.61
C ASP A 122 34.83 -27.76 18.11
N LEU A 123 33.95 -27.25 18.99
CA LEU A 123 34.13 -27.30 20.44
C LEU A 123 34.18 -28.74 20.96
N ARG A 124 33.30 -29.60 20.46
CA ARG A 124 33.28 -31.02 20.83
C ARG A 124 34.55 -31.72 20.37
N GLU A 125 34.98 -31.52 19.13
CA GLU A 125 36.21 -32.12 18.61
C GLU A 125 37.43 -31.65 19.40
N THR A 126 37.49 -30.37 19.76
CA THR A 126 38.56 -29.81 20.61
C THR A 126 38.62 -30.50 21.97
N TYR A 127 37.48 -30.66 22.63
CA TYR A 127 37.37 -31.38 23.90
C TYR A 127 37.82 -32.84 23.76
N GLU A 128 37.32 -33.56 22.75
CA GLU A 128 37.65 -34.98 22.52
C GLU A 128 39.15 -35.16 22.21
N ASN A 129 39.75 -34.25 21.43
CA ASN A 129 41.18 -34.25 21.13
C ASN A 129 42.02 -33.98 22.39
N GLN A 130 41.65 -33.00 23.22
CA GLN A 130 42.35 -32.70 24.46
C GLN A 130 42.31 -33.88 25.44
N VAL A 131 41.14 -34.52 25.61
CA VAL A 131 41.02 -35.73 26.46
C VAL A 131 41.88 -36.88 25.92
N THR A 132 41.93 -37.04 24.60
CA THR A 132 42.77 -38.07 23.95
C THR A 132 44.25 -37.80 24.21
N LEU A 133 44.71 -36.57 24.02
CA LEU A 133 46.09 -36.16 24.30
C LEU A 133 46.47 -36.40 25.77
N CYS A 134 45.64 -36.00 26.73
CA CYS A 134 45.90 -36.26 28.16
C CYS A 134 46.03 -37.76 28.45
N LYS A 135 45.23 -38.59 27.79
CA LYS A 135 45.30 -40.06 27.93
C LYS A 135 46.58 -40.64 27.33
N GLU A 136 47.00 -40.14 26.17
CA GLU A 136 48.24 -40.55 25.51
C GLU A 136 49.48 -40.15 26.30
N GLU A 137 49.52 -38.91 26.82
CA GLU A 137 50.59 -38.43 27.69
C GLU A 137 50.73 -39.29 28.96
N MET A 138 49.60 -39.63 29.58
CA MET A 138 49.55 -40.54 30.72
C MET A 138 50.12 -41.93 30.38
N GLN A 139 49.73 -42.48 29.23
CA GLN A 139 50.21 -43.80 28.78
C GLN A 139 51.71 -43.77 28.48
N HIS A 140 52.20 -42.74 27.79
CA HIS A 140 53.62 -42.57 27.49
C HIS A 140 54.47 -42.47 28.76
N GLU A 141 53.98 -41.78 29.79
CA GLU A 141 54.65 -41.70 31.09
C GLU A 141 54.76 -43.07 31.76
N LEU A 142 53.67 -43.86 31.72
CA LEU A 142 53.65 -45.22 32.27
C LEU A 142 54.60 -46.16 31.53
N ASP A 143 54.61 -46.09 30.20
CA ASP A 143 55.49 -46.90 29.36
C ASP A 143 56.96 -46.58 29.66
N ARG A 144 57.29 -45.28 29.76
CA ARG A 144 58.64 -44.81 30.12
C ARG A 144 59.09 -45.32 31.49
N LEU A 145 58.22 -45.22 32.50
CA LEU A 145 58.53 -45.72 33.86
C LEU A 145 58.67 -47.24 33.89
N THR A 146 57.82 -47.94 33.14
CA THR A 146 57.87 -49.40 33.02
C THR A 146 59.17 -49.86 32.39
N GLU A 147 59.59 -49.24 31.30
CA GLU A 147 60.87 -49.52 30.63
C GLU A 147 62.05 -49.27 31.56
N HIS A 148 62.06 -48.13 32.27
CA HIS A 148 63.11 -47.80 33.24
C HIS A 148 63.21 -48.86 34.36
N TYR A 149 62.08 -49.31 34.90
CA TYR A 149 62.07 -50.27 36.00
C TYR A 149 62.40 -51.70 35.57
N GLN A 150 62.17 -52.07 34.32
CA GLN A 150 62.58 -53.38 33.78
C GLN A 150 64.10 -53.53 33.68
N GLN A 151 64.84 -52.42 33.62
CA GLN A 151 66.32 -52.43 33.55
C GLN A 151 67.01 -52.61 34.91
N LEU A 152 66.26 -52.64 36.01
CA LEU A 152 66.80 -52.79 37.37
C LEU A 152 67.11 -54.25 37.74
N SER A 153 67.91 -54.46 38.78
CA SER A 153 68.17 -55.81 39.33
C SER A 153 66.93 -56.42 39.99
N SER A 154 66.89 -57.75 40.18
CA SER A 154 65.72 -58.47 40.73
C SER A 154 65.20 -57.92 42.07
N ASP A 155 66.11 -57.57 42.99
CA ASP A 155 65.74 -57.03 44.31
C ASP A 155 65.20 -55.58 44.21
N GLU A 156 65.70 -54.82 43.25
CA GLU A 156 65.27 -53.45 42.96
C GLU A 156 63.93 -53.43 42.20
N GLN A 157 63.70 -54.38 41.30
CA GLN A 157 62.44 -54.53 40.56
C GLN A 157 61.24 -54.72 41.50
N THR A 158 61.41 -55.45 42.60
CA THR A 158 60.32 -55.64 43.58
C THR A 158 59.90 -54.32 44.24
N ARG A 159 60.87 -53.46 44.62
CA ARG A 159 60.57 -52.13 45.19
C ARG A 159 60.04 -51.16 44.13
N ALA A 160 60.55 -51.29 42.91
CA ALA A 160 60.13 -50.49 41.77
C ALA A 160 58.67 -50.77 41.36
N ARG A 161 58.21 -52.03 41.44
CA ARG A 161 56.80 -52.40 41.18
C ARG A 161 55.82 -51.67 42.08
N THR A 162 56.08 -51.60 43.38
CA THR A 162 55.21 -50.87 44.32
C THR A 162 55.18 -49.38 44.01
N LYS A 163 56.32 -48.79 43.63
CA LYS A 163 56.39 -47.38 43.19
C LYS A 163 55.64 -47.14 41.88
N LEU A 164 55.77 -48.04 40.91
CA LEU A 164 55.05 -47.96 39.64
C LEU A 164 53.53 -48.01 39.85
N GLN A 165 53.03 -48.91 40.70
CA GLN A 165 51.60 -49.00 41.02
C GLN A 165 51.06 -47.73 41.70
N LEU A 166 51.86 -47.12 42.60
CA LEU A 166 51.49 -45.85 43.23
C LEU A 166 51.43 -44.73 42.19
N ARG A 167 52.44 -44.63 41.30
CA ARG A 167 52.46 -43.60 40.26
C ARG A 167 51.34 -43.79 39.23
N GLU A 168 51.01 -45.02 38.87
CA GLU A 168 49.87 -45.32 38.00
C GLU A 168 48.55 -44.84 38.60
N LYS A 169 48.37 -45.02 39.91
CA LYS A 169 47.20 -44.52 40.62
C LYS A 169 47.15 -42.98 40.63
N GLU A 170 48.27 -42.32 40.89
CA GLU A 170 48.38 -40.85 40.85
C GLU A 170 48.08 -40.29 39.47
N LEU A 171 48.69 -40.87 38.42
CA LEU A 171 48.48 -40.47 37.02
C LEU A 171 47.02 -40.63 36.58
N ARG A 172 46.34 -41.73 36.99
CA ARG A 172 44.90 -41.89 36.73
C ARG A 172 44.06 -40.84 37.44
N GLN A 173 44.43 -40.45 38.65
CA GLN A 173 43.75 -39.39 39.39
C GLN A 173 43.99 -38.01 38.78
N GLU A 174 45.22 -37.72 38.34
CA GLU A 174 45.57 -36.51 37.58
C GLU A 174 44.72 -36.43 36.30
N PHE A 175 44.63 -37.53 35.53
CA PHE A 175 43.80 -37.60 34.32
C PHE A 175 42.31 -37.35 34.59
N GLU A 176 41.70 -37.99 35.60
CA GLU A 176 40.28 -37.77 35.90
C GLU A 176 40.00 -36.35 36.40
N THR A 177 40.95 -35.75 37.12
CA THR A 177 40.87 -34.34 37.54
C THR A 177 40.90 -33.43 36.32
N GLU A 178 41.86 -33.65 35.42
CA GLU A 178 42.00 -32.83 34.21
C GLU A 178 40.80 -32.99 33.27
N LYS A 179 40.34 -34.22 33.06
CA LYS A 179 39.12 -34.49 32.28
C LYS A 179 37.90 -33.77 32.85
N THR A 180 37.78 -33.68 34.18
CA THR A 180 36.71 -32.92 34.85
C THR A 180 36.85 -31.42 34.60
N ASN A 181 38.07 -30.88 34.66
CA ASN A 181 38.36 -29.48 34.35
C ASN A 181 38.01 -29.15 32.89
N LEU A 182 38.46 -29.97 31.94
CA LEU A 182 38.17 -29.82 30.52
C LEU A 182 36.67 -29.88 30.24
N LEU A 183 35.95 -30.80 30.91
CA LEU A 183 34.48 -30.89 30.77
C LEU A 183 33.79 -29.62 31.29
N ALA A 184 34.26 -29.06 32.40
CA ALA A 184 33.73 -27.81 32.95
C ALA A 184 33.98 -26.62 32.02
N GLN A 185 35.19 -26.53 31.43
CA GLN A 185 35.53 -25.51 30.43
C GLN A 185 34.63 -25.61 29.19
N TRP A 186 34.55 -26.79 28.58
CA TRP A 186 33.68 -27.04 27.43
C TRP A 186 32.22 -26.71 27.73
N THR A 187 31.72 -27.10 28.91
CA THR A 187 30.35 -26.78 29.33
C THR A 187 30.10 -25.27 29.41
N ASN A 188 31.07 -24.51 29.92
CA ASN A 188 30.98 -23.05 29.99
C ASN A 188 30.98 -22.41 28.60
N GLU A 189 31.86 -22.86 27.70
CA GLU A 189 31.95 -22.34 26.32
C GLU A 189 30.67 -22.63 25.53
N VAL A 190 30.13 -23.86 25.64
CA VAL A 190 28.85 -24.23 25.03
C VAL A 190 27.70 -23.37 25.56
N ASN A 191 27.65 -23.10 26.87
CA ASN A 191 26.61 -22.26 27.46
C ASN A 191 26.71 -20.80 27.02
N LEU A 192 27.94 -20.27 26.87
CA LEU A 192 28.17 -18.93 26.37
C LEU A 192 27.67 -18.80 24.92
N SER A 193 28.14 -19.68 24.04
CA SER A 193 27.72 -19.72 22.63
C SER A 193 26.20 -19.87 22.52
N LYS A 194 25.59 -20.79 23.28
CA LYS A 194 24.13 -20.98 23.32
C LYS A 194 23.38 -19.71 23.69
N THR A 195 23.91 -18.91 24.62
CA THR A 195 23.27 -17.67 25.08
C THR A 195 23.32 -16.61 23.99
N GLU A 196 24.49 -16.40 23.39
CA GLU A 196 24.69 -15.44 22.29
C GLU A 196 23.77 -15.76 21.09
N HIS A 197 23.74 -17.02 20.65
CA HIS A 197 22.89 -17.44 19.54
C HIS A 197 21.40 -17.38 19.88
N LYS A 198 21.01 -17.58 21.14
CA LYS A 198 19.62 -17.42 21.58
C LYS A 198 19.17 -15.96 21.51
N GLU A 199 20.00 -15.02 21.95
CA GLU A 199 19.69 -13.58 21.93
C GLU A 199 19.52 -13.08 20.50
N VAL A 200 20.45 -13.41 19.60
CA VAL A 200 20.36 -13.03 18.18
C VAL A 200 19.11 -13.63 17.52
N ASN A 201 18.81 -14.91 17.78
CA ASN A 201 17.60 -15.54 17.26
C ASN A 201 16.32 -14.87 17.78
N GLN A 202 16.30 -14.43 19.04
CA GLN A 202 15.17 -13.71 19.61
C GLN A 202 14.96 -12.35 18.93
N GLN A 203 16.04 -11.59 18.72
CA GLN A 203 15.99 -10.30 18.01
C GLN A 203 15.50 -10.46 16.57
N LEU A 204 15.99 -11.47 15.84
CA LEU A 204 15.55 -11.75 14.46
C LEU A 204 14.06 -12.13 14.40
N ASN A 205 13.57 -12.93 15.35
CA ASN A 205 12.14 -13.26 15.41
C ASN A 205 11.28 -12.02 15.68
N GLN A 206 11.70 -11.14 16.61
CA GLN A 206 10.99 -9.90 16.91
C GLN A 206 10.93 -8.96 15.70
N LEU A 207 12.04 -8.80 14.97
CA LEU A 207 12.07 -8.01 13.73
C LEU A 207 11.13 -8.60 12.67
N LYS A 208 11.14 -9.92 12.49
CA LYS A 208 10.25 -10.60 11.55
C LYS A 208 8.77 -10.42 11.91
N GLU A 209 8.42 -10.52 13.20
CA GLU A 209 7.06 -10.27 13.67
C GLU A 209 6.64 -8.81 13.43
N ASN A 210 7.53 -7.85 13.69
CA ASN A 210 7.26 -6.44 13.45
C ASN A 210 7.01 -6.14 11.97
N TYR A 211 7.85 -6.67 11.07
CA TYR A 211 7.65 -6.48 9.63
C TYR A 211 6.40 -7.19 9.11
N THR A 212 6.07 -8.38 9.63
CA THR A 212 4.81 -9.06 9.28
C THR A 212 3.61 -8.20 9.64
N LYS A 213 3.58 -7.61 10.85
CA LYS A 213 2.50 -6.70 11.26
C LYS A 213 2.39 -5.47 10.36
N GLN A 214 3.52 -4.85 10.02
CA GLN A 214 3.53 -3.71 9.09
C GLN A 214 2.98 -4.08 7.72
N ILE A 215 3.29 -5.28 7.21
CA ILE A 215 2.72 -5.77 5.95
C ILE A 215 1.21 -5.94 6.06
N ASP A 216 0.70 -6.50 7.15
CA ASP A 216 -0.73 -6.67 7.36
C ASP A 216 -1.46 -5.33 7.42
N GLU A 217 -0.88 -4.33 8.09
CA GLU A 217 -1.38 -2.95 8.13
C GLU A 217 -1.39 -2.30 6.73
N LEU A 218 -0.32 -2.47 5.95
CA LEU A 218 -0.24 -1.95 4.58
C LEU A 218 -1.22 -2.65 3.64
N LYS A 219 -1.45 -3.96 3.81
CA LYS A 219 -2.46 -4.70 3.05
C LYS A 219 -3.87 -4.21 3.36
N GLN A 220 -4.15 -3.87 4.62
CA GLN A 220 -5.42 -3.26 4.98
C GLN A 220 -5.59 -1.89 4.29
N GLN A 221 -4.57 -1.03 4.35
CA GLN A 221 -4.58 0.27 3.67
C GLN A 221 -4.75 0.13 2.15
N LEU A 222 -4.10 -0.87 1.54
CA LEU A 222 -4.24 -1.16 0.11
C LEU A 222 -5.68 -1.52 -0.23
N ASN A 223 -6.29 -2.44 0.53
CA ASN A 223 -7.67 -2.84 0.34
C ASN A 223 -8.65 -1.66 0.54
N ASP A 224 -8.40 -0.81 1.54
CA ASP A 224 -9.21 0.39 1.77
C ASP A 224 -9.11 1.36 0.57
N ASN A 225 -7.90 1.60 0.04
CA ASN A 225 -7.69 2.45 -1.13
C ASN A 225 -8.31 1.85 -2.42
N GLU A 226 -8.25 0.52 -2.61
CA GLU A 226 -8.92 -0.16 -3.73
C GLU A 226 -10.44 -0.05 -3.63
N ASN A 227 -11.00 -0.11 -2.42
CA ASN A 227 -12.43 0.11 -2.19
C ASN A 227 -12.83 1.55 -2.53
N GLU A 228 -12.04 2.54 -2.08
CA GLU A 228 -12.24 3.95 -2.43
C GLU A 228 -12.18 4.18 -3.94
N TYR A 229 -11.18 3.61 -4.62
CA TYR A 229 -11.07 3.66 -6.09
C TYR A 229 -12.33 3.13 -6.78
N SER A 230 -12.83 1.96 -6.34
CA SER A 230 -14.06 1.36 -6.87
C SER A 230 -15.30 2.24 -6.60
N ILE A 231 -15.38 2.91 -5.45
CA ILE A 231 -16.47 3.84 -5.15
C ILE A 231 -16.41 5.06 -6.09
N ILE A 232 -15.24 5.66 -6.29
CA ILE A 232 -15.04 6.80 -7.20
C ILE A 232 -15.41 6.41 -8.64
N GLN A 233 -15.05 5.20 -9.08
CA GLN A 233 -15.44 4.70 -10.39
C GLN A 233 -16.96 4.52 -10.56
N LYS A 234 -17.69 4.21 -9.48
CA LYS A 234 -19.14 3.94 -9.51
C LYS A 234 -20.01 5.19 -9.30
N GLN A 235 -19.51 6.20 -8.60
CA GLN A 235 -20.27 7.42 -8.28
C GLN A 235 -20.42 8.40 -9.45
N PHE A 236 -19.65 8.21 -10.52
CA PHE A 236 -19.63 9.06 -11.72
C PHE A 236 -19.70 8.23 -12.98
#